data_AF-Q0R3I2-F1
#
_entry.id   AF-Q0R3I2-F1
#
_cell.length_a   1.000
_cell.length_b   1.000
_cell.length_c   1.000
_cell.angle_alpha   90.00
_cell.angle_beta   90.00
_cell.angle_gamma   90.00
#
_symmetry.space_group_name_H-M   'P 1'
#
loop_
_entity.id
_entity.type
_entity.pdbx_description
1 polymer ?
#
loop_
_entity_poly.entity_id
_entity_poly.type
_entity_poly.pdbx_seq_one_letter_code
_entity_poly.pdbx_strand_id
1 'polypeptide(L)'
;MATLDVSISNVAVTTIQSDLHLTAAAGAWILDSYMLSFASLLFLGGSLSNRYGIEKTLLFGLSLAAVTSVGLALSVFTENYALLAVLYALGNLGIGISVPAMTTLTMKSAGSEYSNIASTMLNIARQTGSLVGLVAKIRVEA
;
A
#
# COMPACT_ATOMS: atom_id res chain seq x y z
N MET A 1 6.14 -4.61 1.61
CA MET A 1 5.16 -3.64 1.04
C MET A 1 5.56 -2.20 1.37
N ALA A 2 5.57 -1.77 2.63
CA ALA A 2 5.99 -0.40 3.00
C ALA A 2 7.41 -0.03 2.50
N THR A 3 8.36 -0.96 2.51
CA THR A 3 9.72 -0.72 2.01
C THR A 3 9.78 -0.51 0.50
N LEU A 4 8.90 -1.17 -0.27
CA LEU A 4 8.80 -0.93 -1.71
C LEU A 4 8.20 0.42 -2.03
N ASP A 5 7.11 0.78 -1.34
CA ASP A 5 6.50 2.09 -1.50
C ASP A 5 7.49 3.20 -1.17
N VAL A 6 8.28 3.04 -0.10
CA VAL A 6 9.32 4.01 0.26
C VAL A 6 10.40 4.08 -0.82
N SER A 7 10.84 2.97 -1.40
CA SER A 7 11.83 2.99 -2.49
C SER A 7 11.26 3.58 -3.79
N ILE A 8 10.02 3.26 -4.15
CA ILE A 8 9.34 3.82 -5.33
C ILE A 8 9.14 5.33 -5.16
N SER A 9 8.65 5.75 -3.98
CA SER A 9 8.42 7.16 -3.66
C SER A 9 9.72 7.95 -3.61
N ASN A 10 10.81 7.39 -3.08
CA ASN A 10 12.11 8.05 -3.09
C ASN A 10 12.64 8.24 -4.51
N VAL A 11 12.53 7.23 -5.38
CA VAL A 11 12.95 7.37 -6.78
C VAL A 11 12.07 8.39 -7.50
N ALA A 12 10.75 8.32 -7.34
CA ALA A 12 9.82 9.27 -7.94
C ALA A 12 10.10 10.71 -7.47
N VAL A 13 10.32 10.94 -6.18
CA VAL A 13 10.64 12.27 -5.63
C VAL A 13 11.98 12.77 -6.14
N THR A 14 12.99 11.91 -6.27
CA THR A 14 14.29 12.29 -6.81
C THR A 14 14.18 12.70 -8.28
N THR A 15 13.38 11.98 -9.08
CA THR A 15 13.09 12.34 -10.48
C THR A 15 12.27 13.64 -10.59
N ILE A 16 11.24 13.81 -9.76
CA ILE A 16 10.45 15.05 -9.70
C ILE A 16 11.33 16.23 -9.27
N GLN A 17 12.26 16.02 -8.33
CA GLN A 17 13.22 17.04 -7.91
C GLN A 17 14.18 17.44 -9.03
N SER A 18 14.68 16.47 -9.83
CA SER A 18 15.55 16.77 -10.97
C SER A 18 14.83 17.52 -12.07
N ASP A 19 13.57 17.16 -12.34
CA ASP A 19 12.79 17.72 -13.45
C ASP A 19 12.21 19.10 -13.13
N LEU A 20 11.90 19.38 -11.86
CA LEU A 20 11.29 20.64 -11.40
C LEU A 20 12.25 21.54 -10.61
N HIS A 21 13.54 21.18 -10.51
CA HIS A 21 14.55 21.89 -9.71
C HIS A 21 14.12 22.15 -8.26
N LEU A 22 13.40 21.21 -7.66
CA LEU A 22 12.89 21.35 -6.28
C LEU A 22 14.01 21.15 -5.25
N THR A 23 13.89 21.83 -4.12
CA THR A 23 14.85 21.69 -3.01
C THR A 23 14.71 20.33 -2.31
N ALA A 24 15.78 19.88 -1.65
CA ALA A 24 15.76 18.68 -0.81
C ALA A 24 14.63 18.73 0.24
N ALA A 25 14.37 19.91 0.80
CA ALA A 25 13.28 20.13 1.75
C ALA A 25 11.89 19.90 1.13
N ALA A 26 11.66 20.33 -0.11
CA ALA A 26 10.39 20.10 -0.80
C ALA A 26 10.13 18.60 -1.05
N GLY A 27 11.18 17.83 -1.40
CA GLY A 27 11.05 16.37 -1.57
C GLY A 27 10.75 15.65 -0.26
N ALA A 28 11.36 16.06 0.85
CA ALA A 28 11.04 15.53 2.17
C ALA A 28 9.55 15.73 2.52
N TRP A 29 9.00 16.92 2.29
CA TRP A 29 7.58 17.20 2.51
C TRP A 29 6.63 16.35 1.65
N ILE A 30 7.02 16.02 0.41
CA ILE A 30 6.25 15.13 -0.45
C ILE A 30 6.21 13.72 0.14
N LEU A 31 7.35 13.19 0.59
CA LEU A 31 7.44 11.88 1.23
C LEU A 31 6.67 11.83 2.56
N ASP A 32 6.79 12.88 3.38
CA ASP A 32 6.08 12.97 4.66
C ASP A 32 4.57 13.05 4.47
N SER A 33 4.10 13.79 3.45
CA SER A 33 2.67 13.86 3.10
C SER A 33 2.12 12.50 2.65
N TYR A 34 2.92 11.73 1.90
CA TYR A 34 2.58 10.35 1.53
C TYR A 34 2.47 9.45 2.78
N MET A 35 3.47 9.49 3.66
CA MET A 35 3.48 8.75 4.93
C MET A 35 2.26 9.08 5.80
N LEU A 36 1.91 10.37 5.91
CA LEU A 36 0.78 10.83 6.71
C LEU A 36 -0.57 10.38 6.12
N SER A 37 -0.69 10.42 4.79
CA SER A 37 -1.88 9.93 4.09
C SER A 37 -2.05 8.42 4.27
N PHE A 38 -0.96 7.66 4.12
CA PHE A 38 -0.94 6.22 4.34
C PHE A 38 -1.29 5.85 5.79
N ALA A 39 -0.69 6.54 6.77
CA ALA A 39 -1.01 6.33 8.19
C ALA A 39 -2.50 6.59 8.47
N SER A 40 -3.07 7.63 7.87
CA SER A 40 -4.49 7.94 8.00
C SER A 40 -5.38 6.83 7.45
N LEU A 41 -4.99 6.18 6.34
CA LEU A 41 -5.69 5.02 5.78
C LEU A 41 -5.62 3.79 6.71
N LEU A 42 -4.47 3.56 7.36
CA LEU A 42 -4.34 2.49 8.35
C LEU A 42 -5.26 2.72 9.56
N PHE A 43 -5.30 3.96 10.06
CA PHE A 43 -6.22 4.35 11.14
C PHE A 43 -7.68 4.17 10.72
N LEU A 44 -8.02 4.57 9.50
CA LEU A 44 -9.36 4.39 8.94
C LEU A 44 -9.73 2.90 8.87
N GLY A 45 -8.83 2.05 8.37
CA GLY A 45 -9.04 0.61 8.31
C GLY A 45 -9.23 -0.05 9.68
N GLY A 46 -8.45 0.37 10.68
CA GLY A 46 -8.61 -0.06 12.07
C GLY A 46 -9.96 0.36 12.67
N SER A 47 -10.36 1.63 12.44
CA SER A 47 -11.65 2.16 12.89
C SER A 47 -12.83 1.43 12.24
N LEU A 48 -12.78 1.21 10.91
CA LEU A 48 -13.79 0.44 10.18
C LEU A 48 -13.89 -1.00 10.70
N SER A 49 -12.75 -1.64 10.96
CA SER A 49 -12.71 -3.01 11.50
C SER A 49 -13.35 -3.11 12.87
N ASN A 50 -13.14 -2.11 13.73
CA ASN A 50 -13.77 -2.04 15.05
C ASN A 50 -15.29 -1.79 14.96
N ARG A 51 -15.74 -1.00 13.98
CA ARG A 51 -17.16 -0.62 13.85
C ARG A 51 -18.02 -1.64 13.09
N TYR A 52 -17.50 -2.19 11.99
CA TYR A 52 -18.25 -3.05 11.07
C TYR A 52 -17.85 -4.53 11.14
N GLY A 53 -16.81 -4.85 11.92
CA GLY A 53 -16.24 -6.18 12.01
C GLY A 53 -15.08 -6.39 11.04
N ILE A 54 -14.11 -7.18 11.49
CA ILE A 54 -12.83 -7.34 10.80
C ILE A 54 -13.00 -8.07 9.45
N GLU A 55 -13.82 -9.13 9.41
CA GLU A 55 -14.06 -9.92 8.18
C GLU A 55 -14.72 -9.09 7.08
N LYS A 56 -15.75 -8.30 7.42
CA LYS A 56 -16.45 -7.45 6.45
C LYS A 56 -15.54 -6.34 5.92
N THR A 57 -14.73 -5.75 6.80
CA THR A 57 -13.77 -4.70 6.42
C THR A 57 -12.69 -5.25 5.50
N LEU A 58 -12.18 -6.46 5.78
CA LEU A 58 -11.21 -7.14 4.94
C LEU A 58 -11.78 -7.46 3.55
N LEU A 59 -12.98 -8.05 3.49
CA LEU A 59 -13.64 -8.38 2.22
C LEU A 59 -13.93 -7.11 1.40
N PHE A 60 -14.37 -6.03 2.03
CA PHE A 60 -14.60 -4.77 1.34
C PHE A 60 -13.32 -4.19 0.73
N GLY A 61 -12.25 -4.10 1.51
CA GLY A 61 -10.97 -3.56 1.04
C GLY A 61 -10.35 -4.40 -0.08
N LEU A 62 -10.40 -5.73 0.03
CA LEU A 62 -9.92 -6.65 -1.01
C LEU A 62 -10.77 -6.56 -2.28
N SER A 63 -12.09 -6.45 -2.15
CA SER A 63 -13.00 -6.31 -3.31
C SER A 63 -12.72 -5.00 -4.04
N LEU A 64 -12.52 -3.91 -3.31
CA LEU A 64 -12.17 -2.61 -3.89
C LEU A 64 -10.82 -2.69 -4.64
N ALA A 65 -9.80 -3.26 -3.99
CA ALA A 65 -8.49 -3.44 -4.61
C ALA A 65 -8.57 -4.30 -5.90
N ALA A 66 -9.32 -5.41 -5.87
CA ALA A 66 -9.51 -6.27 -7.02
C ALA A 66 -10.20 -5.54 -8.18
N VAL A 67 -11.29 -4.82 -7.93
CA VAL A 67 -12.02 -4.05 -8.95
C VAL A 67 -11.13 -2.99 -9.57
N THR A 68 -10.38 -2.24 -8.76
CA THR A 68 -9.46 -1.22 -9.26
C THR A 68 -8.29 -1.80 -10.03
N SER A 69 -7.81 -2.99 -9.65
CA SER A 69 -6.74 -3.70 -10.36
C SER A 69 -7.18 -4.13 -11.75
N VAL A 70 -8.41 -4.66 -11.88
CA VAL A 70 -9.02 -4.94 -13.18
C VAL A 70 -9.21 -3.65 -13.98
N GLY A 71 -9.70 -2.58 -13.34
CA GLY A 71 -9.85 -1.27 -13.97
C GLY A 71 -8.53 -0.72 -14.52
N LEU A 72 -7.43 -0.84 -13.77
CA LEU A 72 -6.09 -0.46 -14.21
C LEU A 72 -5.63 -1.31 -15.38
N ALA A 73 -5.82 -2.64 -15.32
CA ALA A 73 -5.44 -3.55 -16.40
C ALA A 73 -6.18 -3.25 -17.71
N LEU A 74 -7.45 -2.85 -17.63
CA LEU A 74 -8.25 -2.46 -18.80
C LEU A 74 -7.90 -1.05 -19.30
N SER A 75 -7.37 -0.18 -18.44
CA SER A 75 -7.04 1.20 -18.77
C SER A 75 -5.61 1.39 -19.30
N VAL A 76 -4.84 0.31 -19.48
CA VAL A 76 -3.43 0.35 -19.93
C VAL A 76 -3.25 1.10 -21.25
N PHE A 77 -4.24 1.08 -22.14
CA PHE A 77 -4.18 1.74 -23.45
C PHE A 77 -4.80 3.14 -23.47
N THR A 78 -5.20 3.68 -22.31
CA THR A 78 -5.88 4.99 -22.23
C THR A 78 -4.88 6.06 -21.79
N GLU A 79 -4.79 7.18 -22.54
CA GLU A 79 -3.97 8.35 -22.18
C GLU A 79 -4.62 9.25 -21.10
N ASN A 80 -5.65 8.75 -20.41
CA ASN A 80 -6.36 9.50 -19.38
C ASN A 80 -5.68 9.33 -18.02
N TYR A 81 -4.69 10.19 -17.76
CA TYR A 81 -3.94 10.21 -16.51
C TYR A 81 -4.82 10.42 -15.27
N ALA A 82 -5.92 11.17 -15.38
CA ALA A 82 -6.83 11.41 -14.26
C ALA A 82 -7.55 10.12 -13.84
N LEU A 83 -8.01 9.32 -14.81
CA LEU A 83 -8.63 8.02 -14.55
C LEU A 83 -7.63 7.06 -13.88
N LEU A 84 -6.41 6.99 -14.40
CA LEU A 84 -5.34 6.15 -13.82
C LEU A 84 -5.02 6.56 -12.38
N ALA A 85 -4.90 7.86 -12.11
CA ALA A 85 -4.66 8.39 -10.78
C ALA A 85 -5.77 8.02 -9.79
N VAL A 86 -7.04 8.14 -10.21
CA VAL A 86 -8.20 7.77 -9.37
C VAL A 86 -8.23 6.27 -9.09
N LEU A 87 -8.04 5.42 -10.12
CA LEU A 87 -8.01 3.97 -9.95
C LEU A 87 -6.86 3.53 -9.03
N TYR A 88 -5.69 4.15 -9.19
CA TYR A 88 -4.53 3.89 -8.33
C TYR A 88 -4.81 4.33 -6.88
N ALA A 89 -5.38 5.51 -6.67
CA ALA A 89 -5.73 5.99 -5.33
C ALA A 89 -6.77 5.09 -4.64
N LEU A 90 -7.82 4.67 -5.36
CA LEU A 90 -8.84 3.77 -4.84
C LEU A 90 -8.30 2.37 -4.53
N GLY A 91 -7.40 1.84 -5.35
CA GLY A 91 -6.74 0.56 -5.10
C GLY A 91 -5.88 0.60 -3.85
N ASN A 92 -5.10 1.67 -3.68
CA ASN A 92 -4.30 1.89 -2.48
C ASN A 92 -5.16 2.08 -1.23
N LEU A 93 -6.33 2.72 -1.35
CA LEU A 93 -7.30 2.81 -0.27
C LEU A 93 -7.81 1.42 0.15
N GLY A 94 -8.17 0.57 -0.82
CA GLY A 94 -8.60 -0.81 -0.57
C GLY A 94 -7.52 -1.64 0.14
N ILE A 95 -6.28 -1.55 -0.32
CA ILE A 95 -5.13 -2.22 0.33
C ILE A 95 -4.88 -1.66 1.73
N GLY A 96 -4.86 -0.33 1.89
CA GLY A 96 -4.60 0.35 3.16
C GLY A 96 -5.61 -0.02 4.26
N ILE A 97 -6.88 -0.18 3.90
CA ILE A 97 -7.94 -0.64 4.81
C ILE A 97 -7.78 -2.13 5.17
N SER A 98 -7.33 -2.95 4.21
CA SER A 98 -7.21 -4.41 4.37
C SER A 98 -6.03 -4.82 5.25
N VAL A 99 -4.92 -4.10 5.21
CA VAL A 99 -3.68 -4.42 5.96
C VAL A 99 -3.89 -4.56 7.48
N PRO A 100 -4.51 -3.60 8.19
CA PRO A 100 -4.77 -3.74 9.62
C PRO A 100 -5.76 -4.86 9.91
N ALA A 101 -6.83 -5.00 9.11
CA ALA A 101 -7.83 -6.05 9.28
C ALA A 101 -7.23 -7.46 9.14
N MET A 102 -6.41 -7.68 8.12
CA MET A 102 -5.69 -8.93 7.88
C MET A 102 -4.74 -9.24 9.04
N THR A 103 -3.97 -8.22 9.48
CA THR A 103 -3.05 -8.37 10.62
C THR A 103 -3.81 -8.79 11.87
N THR A 104 -4.92 -8.14 12.21
CA THR A 104 -5.73 -8.49 13.38
C THR A 104 -6.33 -9.88 13.28
N LEU A 105 -6.84 -10.29 12.10
CA LEU A 105 -7.36 -11.64 11.89
C LEU A 105 -6.28 -12.71 12.06
N THR A 106 -5.11 -12.54 11.46
CA THR A 106 -4.00 -13.48 11.60
C THR A 106 -3.60 -13.65 13.06
N MET A 107 -3.48 -12.55 13.81
CA MET A 107 -3.14 -12.60 15.24
C MET A 107 -4.25 -13.26 16.07
N LYS A 108 -5.52 -12.99 15.74
CA LYS A 108 -6.68 -13.60 16.41
C LYS A 108 -6.75 -15.10 16.16
N SER A 109 -6.47 -15.54 14.92
CA SER A 109 -6.47 -16.96 14.54
C SER A 109 -5.32 -17.74 15.16
N ALA A 110 -4.17 -17.11 15.42
CA ALA A 110 -3.01 -17.76 16.03
C ALA A 110 -3.15 -17.97 17.56
N GLY A 111 -4.04 -17.22 18.22
CA GLY A 111 -4.17 -17.24 19.68
C GLY A 111 -3.02 -16.53 20.41
N SER A 112 -3.23 -16.17 21.69
CA SER A 112 -2.24 -15.41 22.48
C SER A 112 -0.94 -16.18 22.73
N GLU A 113 -0.99 -17.51 22.68
CA GLU A 113 0.16 -18.40 22.90
C GLU A 113 1.17 -18.36 21.74
N TYR A 114 0.70 -18.23 20.49
CA TYR A 114 1.54 -18.20 19.29
C TYR A 114 1.67 -16.81 18.65
N SER A 115 1.23 -15.77 19.36
CA SER A 115 1.26 -14.37 18.92
C SER A 115 2.64 -13.93 18.40
N ASN A 116 3.72 -14.36 19.07
CA ASN A 116 5.09 -14.07 18.62
C ASN A 116 5.44 -14.74 17.29
N ILE A 117 5.02 -16.00 17.09
CA ILE A 117 5.25 -16.75 15.84
C ILE A 117 4.41 -16.17 14.70
N ALA A 118 3.16 -15.80 14.97
CA ALA A 118 2.30 -15.16 13.98
C ALA A 118 2.86 -13.79 13.54
N SER A 119 3.36 -13.00 14.49
CA SER A 119 3.99 -11.70 14.21
C SER A 119 5.25 -11.86 13.35
N THR A 120 6.12 -12.83 13.66
CA THR A 120 7.32 -13.10 12.85
C THR A 120 6.98 -13.60 11.46
N MET A 121 6.00 -14.51 11.32
CA MET A 121 5.51 -14.97 10.01
C MET A 121 4.92 -13.83 9.17
N LEU A 122 4.12 -12.96 9.79
CA LEU A 122 3.57 -11.79 9.11
C LEU A 122 4.69 -10.84 8.64
N ASN A 123 5.74 -10.67 9.45
CA ASN A 123 6.90 -9.86 9.08
C ASN A 123 7.68 -10.48 7.92
N ILE A 124 7.89 -11.81 7.92
CA ILE A 124 8.52 -12.53 6.80
C ILE A 124 7.69 -12.35 5.52
N ALA A 125 6.38 -12.58 5.57
CA ALA A 125 5.50 -12.40 4.42
C ALA A 125 5.56 -10.98 3.84
N ARG A 126 5.59 -9.96 4.72
CA ARG A 126 5.74 -8.54 4.32
C ARG A 126 7.09 -8.27 3.64
N GLN A 127 8.18 -8.87 4.12
CA GLN A 127 9.52 -8.72 3.56
C GLN A 127 9.66 -9.46 2.23
N THR A 128 9.16 -10.69 2.11
CA THR A 128 9.16 -11.44 0.85
C THR A 128 8.43 -10.67 -0.25
N GLY A 129 7.23 -10.15 0.05
CA GLY A 129 6.51 -9.30 -0.89
C GLY A 129 7.28 -8.04 -1.27
N SER A 130 8.07 -7.50 -0.34
CA SER A 130 8.96 -6.37 -0.62
C SER A 130 10.10 -6.72 -1.58
N LEU A 131 10.70 -7.90 -1.45
CA LEU A 131 11.79 -8.33 -2.32
C LEU A 131 11.29 -8.59 -3.74
N VAL A 132 10.14 -9.25 -3.89
CA VAL A 132 9.56 -9.56 -5.21
C VAL A 132 9.28 -8.29 -6.00
N GLY A 133 8.68 -7.27 -5.39
CA GLY A 133 8.44 -6.01 -6.10
C GLY A 133 9.71 -5.24 -6.44
N LEU A 134 10.80 -5.40 -5.66
CA LEU A 134 12.07 -4.73 -5.93
C LEU A 134 12.72 -5.37 -7.16
N VAL A 135 12.71 -6.70 -7.22
CA VAL A 135 13.21 -7.46 -8.38
C VAL A 135 12.39 -7.15 -9.62
N ALA A 136 11.07 -7.06 -9.51
CA ALA A 136 10.21 -6.68 -10.62
C ALA A 136 10.55 -5.27 -11.16
N LYS A 137 10.80 -4.30 -10.26
CA LYS A 137 11.22 -2.95 -10.63
C LYS A 137 12.56 -2.95 -11.39
N ILE A 138 13.58 -3.60 -10.84
CA ILE A 138 14.93 -3.66 -11.46
C ILE A 138 14.85 -4.24 -12.88
N ARG A 139 13.97 -5.24 -13.10
CA ARG A 139 13.78 -5.85 -14.43
C ARG A 139 13.14 -4.94 -15.48
N VAL A 140 12.43 -3.89 -15.06
CA VAL A 140 11.79 -2.93 -15.98
C VAL A 140 12.76 -1.80 -16.36
N GLU A 141 13.76 -1.54 -15.51
CA GLU A 141 14.76 -0.48 -15.70
C GLU A 141 16.06 -0.95 -16.40
N ALA A 142 16.20 -2.26 -16.66
CA ALA A 142 17.36 -2.89 -17.29
C ALA A 142 17.12 -3.22 -18.77
#